data_AF-A0A2D5QI54-F1
#
_entry.id   AF-A0A2D5QI54-F1
#
_cell.length_a   1.000
_cell.length_b   1.000
_cell.length_c   1.000
_cell.angle_alpha   90.00
_cell.angle_beta   90.00
_cell.angle_gamma   90.00
#
_symmetry.space_group_name_H-M   'P 1'
#
loop_
_entity.id
_entity.type
_entity.pdbx_description
1 polymer ?
#
loop_
_entity_poly.entity_id
_entity_poly.type
_entity_poly.pdbx_seq_one_letter_code
_entity_poly.pdbx_strand_id
1 'polypeptide(L)'
;MRFISPLPTEANNNYRGLKPALWFFYLYLLLVAFRSVTHMFAQDAGLNSIASIIIFPEVNNLNPNSVIYFIGSLWGGSQIVVLFISIIFLIKYKSLLSLAWLVFVLDNVLRIISMTMHNLDQNYLNSAAPGGLVGTSVMLFVTLFMFFISIIERKQK
;
A
#
# COMPACT_ATOMS: atom_id res chain seq x y z
N MET A 1 0.57 -30.01 -2.86
CA MET A 1 1.38 -28.77 -2.70
C MET A 1 1.79 -28.67 -1.24
N ARG A 2 3.00 -28.20 -0.93
CA ARG A 2 3.41 -27.89 0.44
C ARG A 2 3.36 -26.38 0.64
N PHE A 3 2.92 -25.95 1.81
CA PHE A 3 2.81 -24.54 2.18
C PHE A 3 3.84 -24.20 3.25
N ILE A 4 4.42 -23.00 3.16
CA ILE A 4 5.28 -22.43 4.20
C ILE A 4 4.47 -21.50 5.10
N SER A 5 4.83 -21.44 6.38
CA SER A 5 4.22 -20.47 7.30
C SER A 5 4.59 -19.04 6.89
N PRO A 6 3.64 -18.10 6.84
CA PRO A 6 3.93 -16.67 6.68
C PRO A 6 4.81 -16.11 7.80
N LEU A 7 4.71 -16.68 9.00
CA LEU A 7 5.52 -16.34 10.16
C LEU A 7 6.47 -17.53 10.45
N PRO A 8 7.66 -17.57 9.83
CA PRO A 8 8.63 -18.62 10.09
C PRO A 8 9.19 -18.50 11.50
N THR A 9 9.65 -19.62 12.07
CA THR A 9 10.32 -19.66 13.38
C THR A 9 11.62 -18.88 13.39
N GLU A 10 12.28 -18.77 12.22
CA GLU A 10 13.59 -18.14 12.03
C GLU A 10 13.50 -17.08 10.92
N ALA A 11 13.84 -15.83 11.23
CA ALA A 11 13.97 -14.76 10.24
C ALA A 11 15.37 -14.84 9.59
N ASN A 12 15.42 -15.13 8.29
CA ASN A 12 16.67 -15.29 7.55
C ASN A 12 16.50 -14.88 6.08
N ASN A 13 17.59 -14.90 5.32
CA ASN A 13 17.58 -14.46 3.93
C ASN A 13 17.20 -15.55 2.91
N ASN A 14 16.72 -16.72 3.36
CA ASN A 14 16.40 -17.85 2.49
C ASN A 14 14.88 -17.90 2.20
N TYR A 15 14.48 -17.32 1.07
CA TYR A 15 13.10 -17.40 0.59
C TYR A 15 12.79 -18.74 -0.09
N ARG A 16 11.86 -19.50 0.50
CA ARG A 16 11.44 -20.84 0.06
C ARG A 16 10.19 -20.84 -0.84
N GLY A 17 9.47 -19.72 -0.92
CA GLY A 17 8.26 -19.61 -1.73
C GLY A 17 8.54 -19.54 -3.23
N LEU A 18 7.47 -19.49 -4.03
CA LEU A 18 7.58 -19.34 -5.48
C LEU A 18 8.18 -17.98 -5.85
N LYS A 19 9.12 -17.98 -6.81
CA LYS A 19 9.86 -16.79 -7.26
C LYS A 19 8.98 -15.64 -7.80
N PRO A 20 7.84 -15.87 -8.49
CA PRO A 20 6.98 -14.78 -8.93
C PRO A 20 6.55 -13.85 -7.79
N ALA A 21 6.26 -14.39 -6.59
CA ALA A 21 5.93 -13.57 -5.42
C ALA A 21 7.06 -12.66 -4.95
N LEU A 22 8.32 -13.00 -5.19
CA LEU A 22 9.45 -12.11 -4.93
C LEU A 22 9.58 -11.03 -5.99
N TRP A 23 9.51 -11.41 -7.28
CA TRP A 23 9.68 -10.46 -8.38
C TRP A 23 8.59 -9.40 -8.43
N PHE A 24 7.33 -9.81 -8.28
CA PHE A 24 6.20 -8.88 -8.21
C PHE A 24 6.26 -8.00 -6.97
N PHE A 25 6.85 -8.48 -5.86
CA PHE A 25 6.99 -7.64 -4.68
C PHE A 25 7.95 -6.48 -4.92
N TYR A 26 9.03 -6.66 -5.68
CA TYR A 26 9.88 -5.52 -6.10
C TYR A 26 9.08 -4.48 -6.89
N LEU A 27 8.28 -4.93 -7.87
CA LEU A 27 7.44 -4.03 -8.67
C LEU A 27 6.40 -3.31 -7.80
N TYR A 28 5.72 -4.05 -6.92
CA TYR A 28 4.75 -3.51 -5.99
C TYR A 28 5.38 -2.46 -5.07
N LEU A 29 6.59 -2.72 -4.59
CA LEU A 29 7.29 -1.80 -3.70
C LEU A 29 7.69 -0.49 -4.38
N LEU A 30 7.93 -0.48 -5.70
CA LEU A 30 8.10 0.76 -6.46
C LEU A 30 6.83 1.62 -6.46
N LEU A 31 5.66 1.00 -6.61
CA LEU A 31 4.37 1.70 -6.53
C LEU A 31 4.14 2.26 -5.12
N VAL A 32 4.43 1.46 -4.09
CA VAL A 32 4.36 1.92 -2.70
C VAL A 32 5.33 3.08 -2.48
N ALA A 33 6.56 3.01 -2.99
CA ALA A 33 7.53 4.09 -2.87
C ALA A 33 7.05 5.39 -3.53
N PHE A 34 6.60 5.31 -4.79
CA PHE A 34 6.06 6.46 -5.51
C PHE A 34 4.93 7.13 -4.72
N ARG A 35 3.95 6.34 -4.27
CA ARG A 35 2.81 6.85 -3.49
C ARG A 35 3.24 7.43 -2.15
N SER A 36 4.13 6.77 -1.42
CA SER A 36 4.59 7.19 -0.09
C SER A 36 5.31 8.54 -0.15
N VAL A 37 6.22 8.69 -1.11
CA VAL A 37 6.95 9.94 -1.35
C VAL A 37 5.99 11.05 -1.78
N THR A 38 5.04 10.74 -2.67
CA THR A 38 4.05 11.72 -3.14
C THR A 38 3.17 12.22 -2.00
N HIS A 39 2.59 11.33 -1.20
CA HIS A 39 1.76 11.74 -0.07
C HIS A 39 2.55 12.54 0.96
N MET A 40 3.81 12.18 1.25
CA MET A 40 4.62 12.87 2.25
C MET A 40 5.06 14.27 1.79
N PHE A 41 5.51 14.41 0.54
CA PHE A 41 6.30 15.57 0.11
C PHE A 41 5.65 16.43 -0.99
N ALA A 42 4.61 15.97 -1.69
CA ALA A 42 3.91 16.82 -2.65
C ALA A 42 3.16 17.95 -1.93
N GLN A 43 3.04 19.11 -2.58
CA GLN A 43 2.40 20.30 -2.00
C GLN A 43 0.95 20.06 -1.56
N ASP A 44 0.22 19.25 -2.30
CA ASP A 44 -1.17 18.86 -2.01
C ASP A 44 -1.27 17.44 -1.41
N ALA A 45 -0.15 16.85 -1.01
CA ALA A 45 -0.02 15.44 -0.64
C ALA A 45 -0.60 14.47 -1.70
N GLY A 46 -0.66 14.86 -2.98
CA GLY A 46 -1.29 14.08 -4.06
C GLY A 46 -2.81 13.98 -3.97
N LEU A 47 -3.46 14.74 -3.07
CA LEU A 47 -4.90 14.63 -2.82
C LEU A 47 -5.73 15.31 -3.91
N ASN A 48 -5.27 16.41 -4.50
CA ASN A 48 -5.97 17.03 -5.62
C ASN A 48 -5.44 16.52 -6.96
N SER A 49 -4.11 16.49 -7.13
CA SER A 49 -3.41 16.19 -8.37
C SER A 49 -3.51 14.73 -8.83
N ILE A 50 -3.71 13.79 -7.90
CA ILE A 50 -3.80 12.35 -8.20
C ILE A 50 -5.12 11.76 -7.71
N ALA A 51 -5.52 12.05 -6.47
CA ALA A 51 -6.77 11.54 -5.93
C ALA A 51 -8.01 12.34 -6.36
N SER A 52 -7.83 13.37 -7.20
CA SER A 52 -8.89 14.17 -7.80
C SER A 52 -9.86 14.82 -6.80
N ILE A 53 -9.47 14.97 -5.53
CA ILE A 53 -10.29 15.69 -4.55
C ILE A 53 -10.38 17.16 -4.98
N ILE A 54 -11.54 17.78 -4.84
CA ILE A 54 -11.72 19.20 -5.17
C ILE A 54 -10.85 20.09 -4.27
N ILE A 55 -10.54 21.30 -4.75
CA ILE A 55 -9.94 22.33 -3.90
C ILE A 55 -11.08 23.04 -3.19
N PHE A 56 -11.10 22.97 -1.86
CA PHE A 56 -12.13 23.64 -1.07
C PHE A 56 -11.91 25.15 -1.05
N PRO A 57 -12.96 25.98 -1.17
CA PRO A 57 -12.83 27.42 -1.04
C PRO A 57 -12.45 27.80 0.40
N GLU A 58 -11.84 28.96 0.57
CA GLU A 58 -11.61 29.52 1.90
C GLU A 58 -12.93 29.89 2.57
N VAL A 59 -13.03 29.61 3.87
CA VAL A 59 -14.20 29.93 4.70
C VAL A 59 -13.69 30.65 5.94
N ASN A 60 -14.23 31.85 6.22
CA ASN A 60 -13.81 32.68 7.35
C ASN A 60 -12.28 32.91 7.42
N ASN A 61 -11.66 33.20 6.27
CA ASN A 61 -10.20 33.40 6.14
C ASN A 61 -9.34 32.18 6.53
N LEU A 62 -9.92 30.97 6.54
CA LEU A 62 -9.20 29.72 6.76
C LEU A 62 -9.28 28.86 5.49
N ASN A 63 -8.14 28.26 5.12
CA ASN A 63 -8.05 27.34 3.99
C ASN A 63 -8.15 25.88 4.48
N PRO A 64 -9.28 25.17 4.26
CA PRO A 64 -9.46 23.79 4.73
C PRO A 64 -8.44 22.81 4.14
N ASN A 65 -7.95 23.09 2.94
CA ASN A 65 -7.00 22.22 2.24
C ASN A 65 -5.69 22.08 3.02
N SER A 66 -5.28 23.09 3.80
CA SER A 66 -4.07 23.02 4.62
C SER A 66 -4.12 21.86 5.63
N VAL A 67 -5.28 21.65 6.27
CA VAL A 67 -5.50 20.54 7.21
C VAL A 67 -5.55 19.21 6.47
N ILE A 68 -6.23 19.17 5.33
CA ILE A 68 -6.35 17.97 4.49
C ILE A 68 -4.97 17.50 4.00
N TYR A 69 -4.12 18.42 3.53
CA TYR A 69 -2.76 18.10 3.08
C TYR A 69 -1.85 17.70 4.23
N PHE A 70 -2.00 18.32 5.40
CA PHE A 70 -1.28 17.89 6.61
C PHE A 70 -1.59 16.42 6.95
N ILE A 71 -2.87 16.04 6.97
CA ILE A 71 -3.27 14.64 7.21
C ILE A 71 -2.77 13.71 6.09
N GLY A 72 -2.84 14.17 4.84
CA GLY A 72 -2.26 13.46 3.69
C GLY A 72 -0.76 13.20 3.85
N SER A 73 -0.01 14.18 4.36
CA SER A 73 1.43 14.04 4.64
C SER A 73 1.70 13.06 5.78
N LEU A 74 0.92 13.10 6.87
CA LEU A 74 1.01 12.08 7.94
C LEU A 74 0.77 10.66 7.40
N TRP A 75 -0.18 10.50 6.50
CA TRP A 75 -0.42 9.24 5.82
C TRP A 75 0.80 8.78 5.01
N GLY A 76 1.39 9.68 4.20
CA GLY A 76 2.63 9.41 3.48
C GLY A 76 3.77 9.00 4.42
N GLY A 77 3.93 9.68 5.56
CA GLY A 77 4.91 9.35 6.59
C GLY A 77 4.76 7.92 7.11
N SER A 78 3.53 7.50 7.43
CA SER A 78 3.26 6.11 7.84
C SER A 78 3.61 5.09 6.76
N GLN A 79 3.34 5.41 5.48
CA GLN A 79 3.66 4.52 4.36
C GLN A 79 5.17 4.41 4.16
N ILE A 80 5.93 5.49 4.35
CA ILE A 80 7.40 5.48 4.30
C ILE A 80 7.96 4.49 5.35
N VAL A 81 7.42 4.47 6.56
CA VAL A 81 7.86 3.51 7.61
C VAL A 81 7.64 2.06 7.15
N VAL A 82 6.45 1.74 6.63
CA VAL A 82 6.14 0.40 6.12
C VAL A 82 7.02 0.03 4.92
N LEU A 83 7.29 0.99 4.04
CA LEU A 83 8.23 0.84 2.91
C LEU A 83 9.63 0.48 3.40
N PHE A 84 10.18 1.21 4.38
CA PHE A 84 11.50 0.91 4.93
C PHE A 84 11.58 -0.49 5.55
N ILE A 85 10.59 -0.89 6.33
CA ILE A 85 10.51 -2.25 6.89
C ILE A 85 10.48 -3.30 5.78
N SER A 86 9.69 -3.06 4.73
CA SER A 86 9.58 -3.95 3.57
C SER A 86 10.91 -4.07 2.81
N ILE A 87 11.66 -2.97 2.66
CA ILE A 87 13.01 -2.98 2.07
C ILE A 87 13.96 -3.83 2.93
N ILE A 88 13.93 -3.70 4.26
CA ILE A 88 14.75 -4.52 5.16
C ILE A 88 14.44 -6.01 4.98
N PHE A 89 13.16 -6.38 4.85
CA PHE A 89 12.79 -7.77 4.58
C PHE A 89 13.38 -8.26 3.26
N LEU A 90 13.38 -7.45 2.20
CA LEU A 90 13.98 -7.84 0.92
C LEU A 90 15.50 -7.97 0.96
N ILE A 91 16.21 -7.19 1.77
CA ILE A 91 17.68 -7.22 1.80
C ILE A 91 18.18 -8.33 2.74
N LYS A 92 17.59 -8.44 3.93
CA LYS A 92 18.11 -9.27 5.05
C LYS A 92 17.22 -10.45 5.41
N TYR A 93 15.90 -10.33 5.30
CA TYR A 93 14.93 -11.28 5.86
C TYR A 93 13.90 -11.76 4.85
N LYS A 94 14.34 -12.22 3.66
CA LYS A 94 13.43 -12.65 2.60
C LYS A 94 12.53 -13.82 3.01
N SER A 95 12.84 -14.55 4.09
CA SER A 95 11.92 -15.54 4.67
C SER A 95 10.61 -14.93 5.17
N LEU A 96 10.57 -13.62 5.46
CA LEU A 96 9.38 -12.86 5.89
C LEU A 96 8.57 -12.28 4.72
N LEU A 97 8.90 -12.60 3.46
CA LEU A 97 8.20 -12.04 2.31
C LEU A 97 6.69 -12.36 2.30
N SER A 98 6.30 -13.56 2.74
CA SER A 98 4.89 -13.92 2.86
C SER A 98 4.17 -13.08 3.92
N LEU A 99 4.83 -12.75 5.03
CA LEU A 99 4.30 -11.81 6.01
C LEU A 99 4.16 -10.40 5.42
N ALA A 100 5.12 -9.94 4.61
CA ALA A 100 5.00 -8.63 3.96
C ALA A 100 3.80 -8.55 3.02
N TRP A 101 3.57 -9.59 2.20
CA TRP A 101 2.37 -9.66 1.38
C TRP A 101 1.10 -9.60 2.23
N LEU A 102 1.06 -10.31 3.37
CA LEU A 102 -0.07 -10.26 4.30
C LEU A 102 -0.29 -8.87 4.90
N VAL A 103 0.78 -8.13 5.23
CA VAL A 103 0.68 -6.73 5.68
C VAL A 103 0.01 -5.87 4.63
N PHE A 104 0.37 -6.02 3.35
CA PHE A 104 -0.27 -5.27 2.27
C PHE A 104 -1.70 -5.72 1.97
N VAL A 105 -2.03 -7.00 2.18
CA VAL A 105 -3.44 -7.45 2.15
C VAL A 105 -4.25 -6.71 3.22
N LEU A 106 -3.74 -6.67 4.45
CA LEU A 106 -4.41 -5.98 5.56
C LEU A 106 -4.52 -4.47 5.31
N ASP A 107 -3.49 -3.82 4.78
CA ASP A 107 -3.54 -2.40 4.39
C ASP A 107 -4.65 -2.14 3.36
N ASN A 108 -4.80 -2.98 2.33
CA ASN A 108 -5.88 -2.81 1.35
C ASN A 108 -7.27 -3.07 1.95
N VAL A 109 -7.42 -4.05 2.84
CA VAL A 109 -8.68 -4.28 3.56
C VAL A 109 -9.05 -3.07 4.41
N LEU A 110 -8.12 -2.55 5.21
CA LEU A 110 -8.35 -1.39 6.06
C LEU A 110 -8.66 -0.12 5.26
N ARG A 111 -8.05 0.04 4.07
CA ARG A 111 -8.40 1.13 3.14
C ARG A 111 -9.82 1.01 2.64
N ILE A 112 -10.23 -0.18 2.19
CA ILE A 112 -11.62 -0.41 1.74
C ILE A 112 -12.60 -0.09 2.86
N ILE A 113 -12.34 -0.59 4.08
CA ILE A 113 -13.17 -0.28 5.26
C ILE A 113 -13.25 1.24 5.47
N SER A 114 -12.10 1.93 5.49
CA SER A 114 -12.05 3.38 5.68
C SER A 114 -12.86 4.13 4.62
N MET A 115 -12.77 3.72 3.36
CA MET A 115 -13.51 4.30 2.25
C MET A 115 -15.01 4.03 2.31
N THR A 116 -15.42 2.89 2.88
CA THR A 116 -16.84 2.60 3.10
C THR A 116 -17.42 3.35 4.29
N MET A 117 -16.63 3.53 5.36
CA MET A 117 -17.06 4.26 6.56
C MET A 117 -17.07 5.79 6.35
N HIS A 118 -16.11 6.30 5.59
CA HIS A 118 -15.90 7.72 5.32
C HIS A 118 -15.97 8.00 3.82
N ASN A 119 -17.06 7.57 3.20
CA ASN A 119 -17.24 7.69 1.75
C ASN A 119 -17.31 9.16 1.32
N LEU A 120 -16.56 9.51 0.28
CA LEU A 120 -16.67 10.79 -0.41
C LEU A 120 -17.64 10.63 -1.59
N ASP A 121 -18.71 11.40 -1.60
CA ASP A 121 -19.60 11.46 -2.76
C ASP A 121 -18.93 12.17 -3.96
N GLN A 122 -19.58 12.11 -5.12
CA GLN A 122 -19.03 12.64 -6.37
C GLN A 122 -18.84 14.17 -6.35
N ASN A 123 -19.48 14.91 -5.45
CA ASN A 123 -19.29 16.36 -5.37
C ASN A 123 -17.91 16.71 -4.81
N TYR A 124 -17.25 15.78 -4.12
CA TYR A 124 -15.90 15.96 -3.60
C TYR A 124 -14.80 15.55 -4.57
N LEU A 125 -15.14 15.04 -5.75
CA LEU A 125 -14.19 14.48 -6.71
C LEU A 125 -14.37 15.07 -8.13
N ASN A 126 -13.28 15.52 -8.75
CA ASN A 126 -13.27 15.96 -10.14
C ASN A 126 -13.31 14.79 -11.14
N SER A 127 -12.82 13.61 -10.73
CA SER A 127 -12.79 12.40 -11.55
C SER A 127 -12.55 11.16 -10.68
N ALA A 128 -12.67 9.97 -11.27
CA ALA A 128 -12.35 8.72 -10.59
C ALA A 128 -10.84 8.61 -10.30
N ALA A 129 -10.49 8.59 -9.02
CA ALA A 129 -9.10 8.45 -8.57
C ALA A 129 -8.55 7.03 -8.82
N PRO A 130 -7.29 6.88 -9.27
CA PRO A 130 -6.63 5.58 -9.39
C PRO A 130 -6.61 4.80 -8.06
N GLY A 131 -6.46 5.51 -6.94
CA GLY A 131 -6.47 4.97 -5.58
C GLY A 131 -7.86 4.84 -4.96
N GLY A 132 -8.94 5.01 -5.73
CA GLY A 132 -10.32 4.89 -5.28
C GLY A 132 -10.74 3.44 -4.97
N LEU A 133 -12.04 3.20 -4.78
CA LEU A 133 -12.55 1.91 -4.27
C LEU A 133 -12.22 0.76 -5.22
N VAL A 134 -12.42 1.00 -6.51
CA VAL A 134 -12.14 0.03 -7.58
C VAL A 134 -10.64 -0.28 -7.63
N GLY A 135 -9.78 0.74 -7.69
CA GLY A 135 -8.34 0.55 -7.73
C GLY A 135 -7.80 -0.17 -6.49
N THR A 136 -8.27 0.21 -5.30
CA THR A 136 -7.90 -0.47 -4.04
C THR A 136 -8.40 -1.93 -4.01
N SER A 137 -9.59 -2.20 -4.56
CA SER A 137 -10.11 -3.58 -4.67
C SER A 137 -9.29 -4.44 -5.63
N VAL A 138 -8.83 -3.87 -6.75
CA VAL A 138 -7.88 -4.54 -7.65
C VAL A 138 -6.56 -4.83 -6.93
N MET A 139 -6.03 -3.86 -6.18
CA MET A 139 -4.79 -4.06 -5.41
C MET A 139 -4.97 -5.08 -4.28
N LEU A 140 -6.14 -5.16 -3.64
CA LEU A 140 -6.46 -6.23 -2.70
C LEU A 140 -6.38 -7.61 -3.38
N PHE A 141 -7.01 -7.76 -4.54
CA PHE A 141 -6.96 -9.03 -5.28
C PHE A 141 -5.53 -9.40 -5.67
N VAL A 142 -4.73 -8.45 -6.16
CA VAL A 142 -3.32 -8.65 -6.52
C VAL A 142 -2.51 -9.07 -5.28
N THR A 143 -2.60 -8.32 -4.18
CA THR A 143 -1.83 -8.61 -2.97
C THR A 143 -2.23 -9.95 -2.35
N LEU A 144 -3.52 -10.28 -2.36
CA LEU A 144 -4.04 -11.55 -1.87
C LEU A 144 -3.58 -12.73 -2.73
N PHE A 145 -3.66 -12.58 -4.06
CA PHE A 145 -3.16 -13.58 -4.99
C PHE A 145 -1.66 -13.82 -4.80
N MET A 146 -0.86 -12.75 -4.73
CA MET A 146 0.58 -12.86 -4.52
C MET A 146 0.95 -13.41 -3.14
N PHE A 147 0.14 -13.13 -2.10
CA PHE A 147 0.25 -13.78 -0.80
C PHE A 147 0.10 -15.30 -0.94
N PHE A 148 -0.94 -15.79 -1.62
CA PHE A 148 -1.13 -17.22 -1.86
C PHE A 148 0.04 -17.84 -2.64
N ILE A 149 0.54 -17.17 -3.68
CA ILE A 149 1.73 -17.62 -4.42
C ILE A 149 2.98 -17.66 -3.52
N SER A 150 3.10 -16.70 -2.59
CA SER A 150 4.27 -16.59 -1.71
C SER A 150 4.39 -17.76 -0.73
N ILE A 151 3.26 -18.33 -0.29
CA ILE A 151 3.24 -19.42 0.68
C ILE A 151 3.38 -20.81 0.05
N ILE A 152 3.31 -20.94 -1.28
CA ILE A 152 3.54 -22.22 -1.95
C ILE A 152 5.05 -22.51 -1.95
N GLU A 153 5.45 -23.62 -1.33
CA GLU A 153 6.84 -24.04 -1.27
C GLU A 153 7.36 -24.41 -2.67
N ARG A 154 8.48 -23.81 -3.07
CA ARG A 154 9.17 -24.15 -4.31
C ARG A 154 9.81 -25.53 -4.18
N LYS A 155 9.49 -26.44 -5.10
CA LYS A 155 10.23 -27.70 -5.25
C LYS A 155 11.70 -27.37 -5.55
N GLN A 156 12.60 -27.84 -4.68
CA GLN A 156 14.03 -27.81 -4.96
C GLN A 156 14.29 -28.91 -6.00
N LYS A 157 14.89 -28.53 -7.14
CA LYS A 157 15.45 -29.51 -8.08
C LYS A 157 16.76 -30.02 -7.51
#